data_AF-D0P110-F1
#
_entry.id   AF-D0P110-F1
#
_cell.length_a   1.000
_cell.length_b   1.000
_cell.length_c   1.000
_cell.angle_alpha   90.00
_cell.angle_beta   90.00
_cell.angle_gamma   90.00
#
_symmetry.space_group_name_H-M   'P 1'
#
loop_
_entity.id
_entity.type
_entity.pdbx_description
1 polymer ?
#
loop_
_entity_poly.entity_id
_entity_poly.type
_entity_poly.pdbx_seq_one_letter_code
_entity_poly.pdbx_strand_id
1 'polypeptide(L)'
;MTGNVKRSVLHLFALCLRSARRCPQWQQREMMKAYVQMKFRDEMSTKDSDRVRMLLADGREELERMNYYHFIYETKQRDKETAEEITSTATTRGNQRPASCPQCLAAYPTEQANFCANCGTKRPERE
;
A
#
# COMPACT_ATOMS: atom_id res chain seq x y z
N MET A 1 -36.91 -1.40 17.82
CA MET A 1 -35.67 -2.16 17.55
C MET A 1 -35.27 -2.92 18.80
N THR A 2 -35.10 -4.24 18.70
CA THR A 2 -34.54 -5.06 19.78
C THR A 2 -33.06 -4.68 20.00
N GLY A 3 -32.55 -4.78 21.23
CA GLY A 3 -31.21 -4.30 21.59
C GLY A 3 -30.07 -4.91 20.77
N ASN A 4 -30.25 -6.13 20.26
CA ASN A 4 -29.27 -6.83 19.45
C ASN A 4 -29.13 -6.21 18.04
N VAL A 5 -30.25 -5.85 17.40
CA VAL A 5 -30.27 -5.26 16.06
C VAL A 5 -29.60 -3.89 16.05
N LYS A 6 -29.85 -3.06 17.07
CA LYS A 6 -29.21 -1.75 17.21
C LYS A 6 -27.69 -1.87 17.31
N ARG A 7 -27.18 -2.86 18.05
CA ARG A 7 -25.74 -3.13 18.17
C ARG A 7 -25.15 -3.50 16.81
N SER A 8 -25.81 -4.36 16.04
CA SER A 8 -25.35 -4.74 14.70
C SER A 8 -25.29 -3.56 13.73
N VAL A 9 -26.29 -2.67 13.77
CA VAL A 9 -26.30 -1.44 12.95
C VAL A 9 -25.14 -0.52 13.31
N LEU A 10 -24.92 -0.26 14.61
CA LEU A 10 -23.81 0.58 15.06
C LEU A 10 -22.44 -0.04 14.74
N HIS A 11 -22.32 -1.36 14.85
CA HIS A 11 -21.11 -2.07 14.49
C HIS A 11 -20.79 -1.94 13.00
N LEU A 12 -21.79 -2.14 12.13
CA LEU A 12 -21.64 -1.97 10.69
C LEU A 12 -21.28 -0.53 10.34
N PHE A 13 -21.95 0.46 10.94
CA PHE A 13 -21.62 1.88 10.75
C PHE A 13 -20.15 2.17 11.08
N ALA A 14 -19.66 1.67 12.23
CA ALA A 14 -18.26 1.84 12.62
C ALA A 14 -17.28 1.17 11.65
N LEU A 15 -17.63 0.00 11.11
CA LEU A 15 -16.82 -0.67 10.09
C LEU A 15 -16.76 0.14 8.79
N CYS A 16 -17.88 0.67 8.31
CA CYS A 16 -17.93 1.51 7.11
C CYS A 16 -17.06 2.77 7.29
N LEU A 17 -17.12 3.42 8.46
CA LEU A 17 -16.27 4.58 8.76
C LEU A 17 -14.78 4.20 8.83
N ARG A 18 -14.43 3.02 9.33
CA ARG A 18 -13.05 2.52 9.31
C ARG A 18 -12.57 2.27 7.88
N SER A 19 -13.40 1.67 7.03
CA SER A 19 -13.09 1.48 5.61
C SER A 19 -12.86 2.81 4.91
N ALA A 20 -13.73 3.81 5.14
CA ALA A 20 -13.58 5.15 4.54
C ALA A 20 -12.21 5.80 4.85
N ARG A 21 -11.64 5.56 6.05
CA ARG A 21 -10.32 6.08 6.42
C ARG A 21 -9.16 5.44 5.64
N ARG A 22 -9.37 4.27 5.05
CA ARG A 22 -8.38 3.57 4.22
C ARG A 22 -8.25 4.13 2.81
N CYS A 23 -9.15 5.03 2.39
CA CYS A 23 -8.98 5.72 1.11
C CYS A 23 -7.63 6.47 1.09
N PRO A 24 -6.85 6.44 0.00
CA PRO A 24 -5.53 7.07 -0.02
C PRO A 24 -5.63 8.61 0.00
N GLN A 25 -6.61 9.18 -0.72
CA GLN A 25 -6.78 10.62 -0.84
C GLN A 25 -7.72 11.17 0.24
N TRP A 26 -7.36 12.31 0.84
CA TRP A 26 -8.16 12.95 1.89
C TRP A 26 -9.59 13.29 1.43
N GLN A 27 -9.75 13.86 0.24
CA GLN A 27 -11.06 14.21 -0.30
C GLN A 27 -11.97 12.97 -0.43
N GLN A 28 -11.42 11.84 -0.86
CA GLN A 28 -12.16 10.58 -0.95
C GLN A 28 -12.55 10.04 0.43
N ARG A 29 -11.69 10.19 1.45
CA ARG A 29 -12.01 9.82 2.85
C ARG A 29 -13.22 10.60 3.35
N GLU A 30 -13.21 11.93 3.21
CA GLU A 30 -14.30 12.77 3.69
C GLU A 30 -15.58 12.56 2.88
N MET A 31 -15.48 12.39 1.56
CA MET A 31 -16.63 12.04 0.71
C MET A 31 -17.26 10.71 1.15
N MET A 32 -16.46 9.66 1.34
CA MET A 32 -16.96 8.34 1.74
C MET A 32 -17.57 8.38 3.15
N LYS A 33 -16.95 9.09 4.09
CA LYS A 33 -17.49 9.32 5.43
C LYS A 33 -18.84 10.03 5.40
N ALA A 34 -18.98 11.07 4.59
CA ALA A 34 -20.25 11.78 4.41
C ALA A 34 -21.32 10.88 3.78
N TYR A 35 -20.95 10.09 2.77
CA TYR A 35 -21.85 9.14 2.12
C TYR A 35 -22.37 8.07 3.10
N VAL A 36 -21.49 7.48 3.92
CA VAL A 36 -21.87 6.52 4.96
C VAL A 36 -22.82 7.17 5.97
N GLN A 37 -22.52 8.39 6.43
CA GLN A 37 -23.41 9.10 7.36
C GLN A 37 -24.79 9.38 6.77
N MET A 38 -24.85 9.79 5.50
CA MET A 38 -26.09 10.03 4.78
C MET A 38 -26.94 8.75 4.70
N LYS A 39 -26.38 7.64 4.21
CA LYS A 39 -27.10 6.37 4.05
C LYS A 39 -27.70 5.84 5.35
N PHE A 40 -26.95 5.91 6.45
CA PHE A 40 -27.48 5.48 7.76
C PHE A 40 -28.52 6.45 8.32
N ARG A 41 -28.42 7.75 8.00
CA ARG A 41 -29.40 8.75 8.41
C ARG A 41 -30.73 8.59 7.67
N ASP A 42 -30.69 8.27 6.38
CA ASP A 42 -31.89 8.08 5.54
C ASP A 42 -32.80 6.97 6.09
N GLU A 43 -32.24 5.97 6.76
CA GLU A 43 -32.96 4.83 7.33
C GLU A 43 -33.13 4.91 8.86
N MET A 44 -32.85 6.07 9.48
CA MET A 44 -32.83 6.20 10.94
C MET A 44 -34.20 5.99 11.61
N SER A 45 -35.28 6.27 10.89
CA SER A 45 -36.66 6.12 11.37
C SER A 45 -37.26 4.74 11.09
N THR A 46 -36.54 3.85 10.40
CA THR A 46 -37.03 2.54 10.00
C THR A 46 -37.27 1.64 11.23
N LYS A 47 -38.53 1.23 11.43
CA LYS A 47 -38.95 0.36 12.55
C LYS A 47 -39.16 -1.09 12.15
N ASP A 48 -39.39 -1.33 10.87
CA ASP A 48 -39.58 -2.67 10.32
C ASP A 48 -38.30 -3.50 10.48
N SER A 49 -38.41 -4.59 11.23
CA SER A 49 -37.27 -5.46 11.52
C SER A 49 -36.79 -6.23 10.30
N ASP A 50 -37.65 -6.52 9.33
CA ASP A 50 -37.29 -7.26 8.12
C ASP A 50 -36.52 -6.38 7.18
N ARG A 51 -37.00 -5.15 6.98
CA ARG A 51 -36.26 -4.09 6.28
C ARG A 51 -34.88 -3.87 6.89
N VAL A 52 -34.77 -3.74 8.22
CA VAL A 52 -33.47 -3.53 8.88
C VAL A 52 -32.53 -4.72 8.66
N ARG A 53 -33.06 -5.96 8.64
CA ARG A 53 -32.24 -7.15 8.35
C ARG A 53 -31.72 -7.15 6.91
N MET A 54 -32.55 -6.78 5.94
CA MET A 54 -32.13 -6.65 4.53
C MET A 54 -31.06 -5.56 4.36
N LEU A 55 -31.31 -4.36 4.89
CA LEU A 55 -30.35 -3.25 4.85
C LEU A 55 -29.00 -3.61 5.49
N LEU A 56 -29.03 -4.37 6.58
CA LEU A 56 -27.82 -4.88 7.22
C LEU A 56 -27.06 -5.88 6.35
N ALA A 57 -27.76 -6.71 5.57
CA ALA A 57 -27.13 -7.64 4.62
C ALA A 57 -26.51 -6.88 3.45
N ASP A 58 -27.27 -5.99 2.82
CA ASP A 58 -26.81 -5.16 1.70
C ASP A 58 -25.59 -4.32 2.10
N GLY A 59 -25.65 -3.66 3.26
CA GLY A 59 -24.54 -2.86 3.76
C GLY A 59 -23.29 -3.67 4.10
N ARG A 60 -23.42 -4.96 4.46
CA ARG A 60 -22.26 -5.85 4.61
C ARG A 60 -21.63 -6.18 3.26
N GLU A 61 -22.45 -6.51 2.26
CA GLU A 61 -21.97 -6.80 0.90
C GLU A 61 -21.26 -5.59 0.27
N GLU A 62 -21.83 -4.39 0.43
CA GLU A 62 -21.18 -3.14 -0.02
C GLU A 62 -19.84 -2.89 0.68
N LEU A 63 -19.78 -3.12 1.99
CA LEU A 63 -18.55 -2.98 2.76
C LEU A 63 -17.49 -4.00 2.34
N GLU A 64 -17.89 -5.25 2.07
CA GLU A 64 -17.00 -6.30 1.57
C GLU A 64 -16.42 -5.92 0.21
N ARG A 65 -17.25 -5.43 -0.72
CA ARG A 65 -16.79 -4.88 -2.00
C ARG A 65 -15.77 -3.76 -1.81
N MET A 66 -16.05 -2.81 -0.92
CA MET A 66 -15.13 -1.71 -0.63
C MET A 66 -13.79 -2.21 -0.06
N ASN A 67 -13.83 -3.14 0.88
CA ASN A 67 -12.63 -3.74 1.47
C ASN A 67 -11.81 -4.53 0.44
N TYR A 68 -12.48 -5.21 -0.49
CA TYR A 68 -11.81 -5.87 -1.60
C TYR A 68 -11.06 -4.87 -2.49
N TYR A 69 -11.67 -3.74 -2.84
CA TYR A 69 -10.99 -2.69 -3.59
C TYR A 69 -9.77 -2.13 -2.84
N HIS A 70 -9.87 -1.90 -1.53
CA HIS A 70 -8.72 -1.50 -0.71
C HIS A 70 -7.61 -2.54 -0.74
N PHE A 71 -7.95 -3.82 -0.60
CA PHE A 71 -6.98 -4.92 -0.64
C PHE A 71 -6.22 -4.94 -1.98
N ILE A 72 -6.94 -4.91 -3.11
CA ILE A 72 -6.30 -4.93 -4.44
C ILE A 72 -5.43 -3.68 -4.65
N TYR A 73 -5.88 -2.51 -4.20
CA TYR A 73 -5.09 -1.28 -4.29
C TYR A 73 -3.80 -1.37 -3.46
N GLU A 74 -3.89 -1.80 -2.20
CA GLU A 74 -2.74 -1.97 -1.31
C GLU A 74 -1.72 -2.99 -1.87
N THR A 75 -2.19 -4.12 -2.40
CA THR A 75 -1.33 -5.12 -3.06
C THR A 75 -0.58 -4.52 -4.23
N LYS A 76 -1.28 -3.80 -5.13
CA LYS A 76 -0.65 -3.13 -6.27
C LYS A 76 0.39 -2.08 -5.86
N GLN A 77 0.22 -1.42 -4.73
CA GLN A 77 1.21 -0.46 -4.23
C GLN A 77 2.45 -1.17 -3.69
N ARG A 78 2.29 -2.27 -2.93
CA ARG A 78 3.42 -3.07 -2.45
C ARG A 78 4.25 -3.65 -3.58
N ASP A 79 3.60 -4.12 -4.66
CA ASP A 79 4.30 -4.65 -5.83
C ASP A 79 5.15 -3.58 -6.51
N LYS A 80 4.65 -2.34 -6.57
CA LYS A 80 5.40 -1.19 -7.11
C LYS A 80 6.57 -0.80 -6.21
N GLU A 81 6.35 -0.67 -4.90
CA GLU A 81 7.40 -0.37 -3.93
C GLU A 81 8.53 -1.41 -3.98
N THR A 82 8.17 -2.69 -4.09
CA THR A 82 9.15 -3.79 -4.22
C THR A 82 9.93 -3.71 -5.55
N ALA A 83 9.25 -3.42 -6.66
CA ALA A 83 9.90 -3.25 -7.96
C ALA A 83 10.84 -2.03 -7.98
N GLU A 84 10.43 -0.93 -7.35
CA GLU A 84 11.25 0.28 -7.17
C GLU A 84 12.46 0.00 -6.27
N GLU A 85 12.29 -0.73 -5.16
CA GLU A 85 13.39 -1.11 -4.26
C GLU A 85 14.43 -2.02 -4.95
N ILE A 86 13.98 -3.00 -5.74
CA ILE A 86 14.86 -3.85 -6.57
C ILE A 86 15.60 -2.99 -7.61
N THR A 87 14.91 -2.01 -8.21
CA THR A 87 15.53 -1.12 -9.19
C THR A 87 16.52 -0.16 -8.52
N SER A 88 16.24 0.37 -7.33
CA SER A 88 17.13 1.24 -6.57
C SER A 88 18.34 0.49 -6.00
N THR A 89 18.18 -0.75 -5.56
CA THR A 89 19.30 -1.62 -5.16
C THR A 89 20.14 -2.09 -6.35
N ALA A 90 19.54 -2.32 -7.52
CA ALA A 90 20.27 -2.54 -8.77
C ALA A 90 21.01 -1.28 -9.25
N THR A 91 20.41 -0.10 -9.10
CA THR A 91 21.04 1.19 -9.44
C THR A 91 22.22 1.53 -8.51
N THR A 92 22.20 1.04 -7.27
CA THR A 92 23.33 1.18 -6.33
C THR A 92 24.49 0.23 -6.64
N ARG A 93 24.24 -0.88 -7.35
CA ARG A 93 25.29 -1.79 -7.86
C ARG A 93 25.77 -1.49 -9.29
N GLY A 94 25.00 -0.77 -10.09
CA GLY A 94 25.31 -0.50 -11.50
C GLY A 94 26.35 0.59 -11.77
N ASN A 95 26.91 1.23 -10.73
CA ASN A 95 27.73 2.43 -10.91
C ASN A 95 29.03 2.44 -10.10
N GLN A 96 29.50 1.31 -9.59
CA GLN A 96 30.76 1.27 -8.85
C GLN A 96 31.86 0.65 -9.71
N ARG A 97 32.96 1.39 -9.90
CA ARG A 97 34.17 0.84 -10.54
C ARG A 97 34.60 -0.39 -9.74
N PRO A 98 35.03 -1.48 -10.40
CA PRO A 98 35.34 -2.76 -9.74
C PRO A 98 36.32 -2.55 -8.57
N ALA A 99 36.04 -3.13 -7.41
CA ALA A 99 36.83 -2.97 -6.19
C ALA A 99 38.18 -3.73 -6.24
N SER A 100 38.31 -4.71 -7.14
CA SER A 100 39.49 -5.53 -7.34
C SER A 100 39.98 -5.51 -8.78
N CYS A 101 41.28 -5.72 -8.96
CA CYS A 101 41.90 -5.81 -10.27
C CYS A 101 41.46 -7.10 -10.98
N PRO A 102 40.99 -7.06 -12.24
CA PRO A 102 40.58 -8.26 -12.95
C PRO A 102 41.74 -9.20 -13.30
N GLN A 103 42.99 -8.72 -13.31
CA GLN A 103 44.17 -9.50 -13.70
C GLN A 103 44.82 -10.24 -12.54
N CYS A 104 44.93 -9.61 -11.37
CA CYS A 104 45.62 -10.19 -10.21
C CYS A 104 44.75 -10.28 -8.95
N LEU A 105 43.47 -9.89 -9.04
CA LEU A 105 42.49 -9.89 -7.94
C LEU A 105 42.87 -9.01 -6.73
N ALA A 106 43.98 -8.28 -6.77
CA ALA A 106 44.37 -7.34 -5.73
C ALA A 106 43.34 -6.20 -5.61
N ALA A 107 43.01 -5.82 -4.37
CA ALA A 107 42.12 -4.71 -4.08
C ALA A 107 42.76 -3.37 -4.50
N TYR A 108 41.94 -2.46 -5.06
CA TYR A 108 42.42 -1.10 -5.31
C TYR A 108 42.59 -0.35 -3.98
N PRO A 109 43.69 0.38 -3.78
CA PRO A 109 43.95 1.08 -2.52
C PRO A 109 42.98 2.24 -2.26
N THR A 110 42.42 2.84 -3.32
CA THR A 110 41.46 3.94 -3.24
C THR A 110 40.39 3.85 -4.33
N GLU A 111 39.25 4.51 -4.10
CA GLU A 111 38.17 4.57 -5.09
C GLU A 111 38.57 5.35 -6.36
N GLN A 112 39.53 6.28 -6.25
CA GLN A 112 40.02 7.13 -7.34
C GLN A 112 41.21 6.50 -8.11
N ALA A 113 41.71 5.33 -7.70
CA ALA A 113 42.84 4.69 -8.37
C ALA A 113 42.49 4.30 -9.82
N ASN A 114 43.29 4.78 -10.77
CA ASN A 114 43.15 4.47 -12.20
C ASN A 114 43.97 3.25 -12.64
N PHE A 115 44.94 2.80 -11.83
CA PHE A 115 45.82 1.67 -12.12
C PHE A 115 45.98 0.77 -10.88
N CYS A 116 46.21 -0.53 -11.11
CA CYS A 116 46.48 -1.48 -10.04
C CYS A 116 47.91 -1.27 -9.49
N ALA A 117 48.04 -1.11 -8.16
CA ALA A 117 49.34 -0.98 -7.50
C ALA A 117 50.20 -2.25 -7.54
N ASN A 118 49.59 -3.42 -7.78
CA ASN A 118 50.28 -4.70 -7.81
C ASN A 118 50.79 -5.09 -9.22
N CYS A 119 50.02 -4.81 -10.27
CA CYS A 119 50.34 -5.28 -11.63
C CYS A 119 50.29 -4.19 -12.72
N GLY A 120 50.00 -2.93 -12.37
CA GLY A 120 49.99 -1.81 -13.31
C GLY A 120 48.81 -1.78 -14.29
N THR A 121 47.90 -2.76 -14.26
CA THR A 121 46.74 -2.81 -15.16
C THR A 121 45.79 -1.63 -14.93
N LYS A 122 45.34 -0.99 -16.01
CA LYS A 122 44.35 0.11 -15.96
C LYS A 122 43.01 -0.41 -15.42
N ARG A 123 42.43 0.32 -14.46
CA ARG A 123 41.10 0.02 -13.92
C ARG A 123 40.05 0.31 -15.00
N PRO A 124 39.14 -0.65 -15.29
CA PRO A 124 38.05 -0.42 -16.23
C PRO A 124 37.23 0.82 -15.84
N GLU A 125 36.96 1.66 -16.83
CA GLU A 125 36.07 2.81 -16.67
C GLU A 125 34.61 2.34 -16.65
N ARG A 126 33.70 3.18 -16.16
CA ARG A 126 32.27 2.85 -16.15
C ARG A 126 31.79 2.93 -17.60
N GLU A 127 31.09 1.90 -18.08
CA GLU A 127 30.36 1.94 -19.36
C GLU A 127 29.07 2.75 -19.22
#